data_AF-A0A2I0R5V4-F1
#
_entry.id   AF-A0A2I0R5V4-F1
#
_cell.length_a   1.000
_cell.length_b   1.000
_cell.length_c   1.000
_cell.angle_alpha   90.00
_cell.angle_beta   90.00
_cell.angle_gamma   90.00
#
_symmetry.space_group_name_H-M   'P 1'
#
loop_
_entity.id
_entity.type
_entity.pdbx_description
1 polymer ?
#
loop_
_entity_poly.entity_id
_entity_poly.type
_entity_poly.pdbx_seq_one_letter_code
_entity_poly.pdbx_strand_id
1 'polypeptide(L)'
;MESLAQIIGILLYLGIIVLMIASLWTIYSKAGKPGWAAIIPIYNIVVLLEIVGRPIWWIILMLIPIVNIIVSIIVYNDLSKAFGKDVGYTIGIIFLPFIFLPMLAFGDAKYKNAVTEDSDLLDQ
;
A
#
# COMPACT_ATOMS: atom_id res chain seq x y z
N MET A 1 3.38 32.91 18.16
CA MET A 1 2.21 32.19 17.62
C MET A 1 2.53 31.50 16.31
N GLU A 2 3.13 32.18 15.33
CA GLU A 2 3.46 31.55 14.03
C GLU A 2 4.49 30.41 14.11
N SER A 3 5.55 30.58 14.91
CA SER A 3 6.55 29.53 15.13
C SER A 3 5.97 28.27 15.82
N LEU A 4 4.99 28.45 16.72
CA LEU A 4 4.32 27.34 17.40
C LEU A 4 3.46 26.54 16.41
N ALA A 5 2.70 27.23 15.55
CA ALA A 5 1.89 26.58 14.52
C ALA A 5 2.74 25.80 13.52
N GLN A 6 3.89 26.34 13.12
CA GLN A 6 4.86 25.63 12.27
C GLN A 6 5.40 24.37 12.94
N ILE A 7 5.81 24.45 14.20
CA ILE A 7 6.30 23.28 14.96
C ILE A 7 5.22 22.20 15.05
N ILE A 8 3.98 22.57 15.39
CA ILE A 8 2.85 21.63 15.43
C ILE A 8 2.63 20.98 14.06
N GLY A 9 2.66 21.76 12.98
CA GLY A 9 2.53 21.25 11.62
C GLY A 9 3.62 20.24 11.26
N ILE A 10 4.88 20.52 11.61
CA ILE A 10 6.01 19.60 11.38
C ILE A 10 5.83 18.30 12.18
N LEU A 11 5.43 18.39 13.45
CA LEU A 11 5.21 17.21 14.29
C LEU A 11 4.08 16.33 13.75
N LEU A 12 2.98 16.93 13.30
CA LEU A 12 1.88 16.20 12.66
C LEU A 12 2.33 15.52 11.37
N TYR A 13 3.08 16.23 10.52
CA TYR A 13 3.62 15.68 9.27
C TYR A 13 4.55 14.48 9.54
N LEU A 14 5.48 14.61 10.49
CA LEU A 14 6.37 13.51 10.88
C LEU A 14 5.59 12.34 11.49
N GLY A 15 4.57 12.62 12.31
CA GLY A 15 3.69 11.59 12.88
C GLY A 15 2.96 10.79 11.81
N ILE A 16 2.44 11.46 10.77
CA ILE A 16 1.80 10.81 9.63
C ILE A 16 2.82 9.95 8.85
N ILE A 17 4.04 10.44 8.61
CA ILE A 17 5.09 9.64 7.94
C ILE A 17 5.37 8.35 8.72
N VAL A 18 5.59 8.47 10.03
CA VAL A 18 5.88 7.31 10.89
C VAL A 18 4.72 6.32 10.88
N LEU A 19 3.47 6.81 10.98
CA LEU A 19 2.27 5.99 10.90
C LEU A 19 2.19 5.23 9.57
N MET A 20 2.49 5.90 8.45
CA MET A 20 2.45 5.30 7.11
C MET A 20 3.52 4.22 6.93
N ILE A 21 4.74 4.48 7.39
CA ILE A 21 5.83 3.49 7.36
C ILE A 21 5.48 2.29 8.24
N ALA A 22 4.99 2.52 9.46
CA ALA A 22 4.57 1.45 10.36
C ALA A 22 3.43 0.62 9.75
N SER A 23 2.48 1.28 9.07
CA SER A 23 1.37 0.60 8.41
C SER A 23 1.86 -0.34 7.29
N LEU A 24 2.70 0.16 6.38
CA LEU A 24 3.28 -0.67 5.32
C LEU A 24 4.16 -1.80 5.88
N TRP A 25 4.95 -1.53 6.92
CA TRP A 25 5.75 -2.54 7.60
C TRP A 25 4.87 -3.69 8.10
N THR A 26 3.75 -3.37 8.76
CA THR A 26 2.82 -4.37 9.27
C THR A 26 2.09 -5.10 8.13
N ILE A 27 1.66 -4.41 7.08
CA ILE A 27 1.06 -5.04 5.89
C ILE A 27 2.02 -6.07 5.28
N TYR A 28 3.30 -5.72 5.13
CA TYR A 28 4.31 -6.61 4.55
C TYR A 28 4.56 -7.80 5.46
N SER A 29 4.62 -7.57 6.77
CA SER A 29 4.75 -8.64 7.77
C SER A 29 3.55 -9.58 7.76
N LYS A 30 2.32 -9.05 7.59
CA LYS A 30 1.09 -9.85 7.42
C LYS A 30 1.14 -10.73 6.16
N ALA A 31 1.80 -10.27 5.10
CA ALA A 31 2.02 -11.02 3.87
C ALA A 31 3.28 -11.90 3.89
N GLY A 32 3.93 -12.06 5.05
CA GLY A 32 5.13 -12.90 5.19
C GLY A 32 6.40 -12.32 4.56
N LYS A 33 6.42 -11.02 4.28
CA LYS A 33 7.55 -10.29 3.70
C LYS A 33 8.27 -9.42 4.73
N PRO A 34 9.55 -9.07 4.52
CA PRO A 34 10.29 -8.21 5.44
C PRO A 34 9.66 -6.81 5.54
N GLY A 35 9.15 -6.44 6.72
CA GLY A 35 8.50 -5.14 6.93
C GLY A 35 9.40 -3.92 6.70
N TRP A 36 10.70 -4.04 6.97
CA TRP A 36 11.68 -2.98 6.70
C TRP A 36 11.79 -2.62 5.21
N ALA A 37 11.34 -3.48 4.31
CA ALA A 37 11.29 -3.18 2.89
C ALA A 37 10.45 -1.93 2.58
N ALA A 38 9.47 -1.58 3.44
CA ALA A 38 8.68 -0.36 3.30
C ALA A 38 9.51 0.93 3.33
N ILE A 39 10.70 0.93 3.94
CA ILE A 39 11.54 2.12 4.12
C ILE A 39 12.38 2.42 2.89
N ILE A 40 12.83 1.39 2.16
CA ILE A 40 13.72 1.57 1.01
C ILE A 40 12.87 1.80 -0.25
N PRO A 41 12.97 2.95 -0.94
CA PRO A 41 12.02 3.32 -2.00
C PRO A 41 11.84 2.28 -3.11
N ILE A 42 12.93 1.78 -3.69
CA ILE A 42 12.87 0.80 -4.79
C ILE A 42 12.48 -0.59 -4.26
N TYR A 43 13.06 -1.01 -3.14
CA TYR A 43 12.78 -2.33 -2.59
C TYR A 43 11.34 -2.45 -2.04
N ASN A 44 10.78 -1.34 -1.56
CA ASN A 44 9.36 -1.22 -1.20
C ASN A 44 8.48 -1.63 -2.39
N ILE A 45 8.73 -1.08 -3.57
CA ILE A 45 7.95 -1.38 -4.78
C ILE A 45 8.12 -2.85 -5.18
N VAL A 46 9.34 -3.37 -5.17
CA VAL A 46 9.62 -4.79 -5.47
C VAL A 46 8.78 -5.70 -4.56
N VAL A 47 8.87 -5.49 -3.25
CA VAL A 47 8.16 -6.32 -2.27
C VAL A 47 6.65 -6.13 -2.38
N LEU A 48 6.16 -4.91 -2.65
CA LEU A 48 4.74 -4.66 -2.88
C LEU A 48 4.23 -5.46 -4.08
N LEU A 49 4.96 -5.44 -5.21
CA LEU A 49 4.62 -6.20 -6.40
C LEU A 49 4.60 -7.71 -6.12
N GLU A 50 5.56 -8.21 -5.35
CA GLU A 50 5.58 -9.61 -4.91
C GLU A 50 4.39 -9.97 -4.02
N ILE A 51 3.97 -9.08 -3.12
CA ILE A 51 2.80 -9.28 -2.24
C ILE A 51 1.52 -9.36 -3.07
N VAL A 52 1.39 -8.51 -4.09
CA VAL A 52 0.18 -8.50 -4.93
C VAL A 52 0.23 -9.51 -6.08
N GLY A 53 1.36 -10.21 -6.28
CA GLY A 53 1.54 -11.19 -7.35
C GLY A 53 1.76 -10.59 -8.73
N ARG A 54 2.23 -9.35 -8.83
CA ARG A 54 2.54 -8.67 -10.09
C ARG A 54 4.02 -8.81 -10.45
N PRO A 55 4.36 -8.87 -11.74
CA PRO A 55 5.74 -9.11 -12.14
C PRO A 55 6.63 -7.87 -11.87
N ILE A 56 7.84 -8.10 -11.37
CA ILE A 56 8.77 -7.05 -10.92
C ILE A 56 9.12 -6.04 -12.04
N TRP A 57 9.03 -6.43 -13.31
CA TRP A 57 9.28 -5.53 -14.44
C TRP A 57 8.31 -4.32 -14.47
N TRP A 58 7.17 -4.38 -13.76
CA TRP A 58 6.24 -3.26 -13.61
C TRP A 58 6.88 -2.01 -12.97
N ILE A 59 8.04 -2.15 -12.32
CA ILE A 59 8.83 -0.99 -11.87
C ILE A 59 9.14 -0.04 -13.03
N ILE A 60 9.40 -0.56 -14.24
CA ILE A 60 9.64 0.26 -15.43
C ILE A 60 8.39 1.06 -15.80
N LEU A 61 7.20 0.47 -15.67
CA LEU A 61 5.94 1.17 -15.92
C LEU A 61 5.69 2.30 -14.93
N MET A 62 6.17 2.16 -13.68
CA MET A 62 6.07 3.21 -12.67
C MET A 62 6.96 4.44 -12.96
N LEU A 63 7.94 4.32 -13.87
CA LEU A 63 8.78 5.44 -14.31
C LEU A 63 8.13 6.26 -15.44
N ILE A 64 7.11 5.71 -16.11
CA ILE A 64 6.43 6.39 -17.21
C ILE A 64 5.31 7.26 -16.61
N PRO A 65 5.33 8.59 -16.83
CA PRO A 65 4.25 9.47 -16.36
C PRO A 65 2.88 9.01 -16.85
N ILE A 66 1.83 9.22 -16.05
CA ILE A 66 0.45 8.78 -16.28
C ILE A 66 0.26 7.27 -16.15
N VAL A 67 1.11 6.46 -16.80
CA VAL A 67 1.09 5.00 -16.66
C VAL A 67 1.33 4.60 -15.19
N ASN A 68 2.22 5.31 -14.50
CA ASN A 68 2.47 5.12 -13.07
C ASN A 68 1.20 5.26 -12.20
N ILE A 69 0.27 6.15 -12.54
CA ILE A 69 -1.00 6.33 -11.83
C ILE A 69 -1.90 5.11 -12.04
N ILE A 70 -2.04 4.67 -13.29
CA ILE A 70 -2.87 3.49 -13.63
C ILE A 70 -2.31 2.25 -12.93
N VAL A 71 -1.00 2.04 -13.01
CA VAL A 71 -0.32 0.90 -12.37
C VAL A 71 -0.46 0.94 -10.85
N SER A 72 -0.32 2.10 -10.22
CA SER A 72 -0.50 2.22 -8.77
C SER A 72 -1.94 1.94 -8.33
N ILE A 73 -2.95 2.38 -9.09
CA ILE A 73 -4.36 2.02 -8.84
C ILE A 73 -4.55 0.51 -8.90
N ILE A 74 -4.02 -0.15 -9.93
CA ILE A 74 -4.11 -1.62 -10.07
C ILE A 74 -3.43 -2.32 -8.90
N VAL A 75 -2.20 -1.91 -8.55
CA VAL A 75 -1.46 -2.51 -7.42
C VAL A 75 -2.19 -2.33 -6.09
N TYR A 76 -2.78 -1.17 -5.82
CA TYR A 76 -3.56 -0.97 -4.59
C TYR A 76 -4.91 -1.70 -4.59
N ASN A 77 -5.50 -1.90 -5.77
CA ASN A 77 -6.68 -2.74 -5.93
C ASN A 77 -6.34 -4.20 -5.60
N ASP A 78 -5.24 -4.72 -6.16
CA ASP A 78 -4.80 -6.08 -5.89
C ASP A 78 -4.37 -6.26 -4.44
N LEU A 79 -3.74 -5.25 -3.83
CA LEU A 79 -3.47 -5.24 -2.40
C LEU A 79 -4.76 -5.31 -1.59
N SER A 80 -5.79 -4.55 -1.96
CA SER A 80 -7.09 -4.59 -1.29
C SER A 80 -7.71 -5.99 -1.39
N LYS A 81 -7.78 -6.55 -2.60
CA LYS A 81 -8.28 -7.90 -2.87
C LYS A 81 -7.49 -8.98 -2.12
N ALA A 82 -6.17 -8.88 -2.07
CA ALA A 82 -5.29 -9.83 -1.35
C ALA A 82 -5.58 -9.90 0.15
N PHE A 83 -6.17 -8.85 0.72
CA PHE A 83 -6.65 -8.78 2.11
C PHE A 83 -8.17 -8.99 2.24
N GLY A 84 -8.84 -9.42 1.16
CA GLY A 84 -10.28 -9.66 1.11
C GLY A 84 -11.13 -8.39 1.18
N LYS A 85 -10.60 -7.26 0.67
CA LYS A 85 -11.32 -5.98 0.56
C LYS A 85 -11.78 -5.75 -0.88
N ASP A 86 -12.80 -4.91 -1.02
CA ASP A 86 -13.43 -4.56 -2.29
C ASP A 86 -12.82 -3.30 -2.93
N VAL A 87 -13.34 -2.93 -4.11
CA VAL A 87 -12.94 -1.72 -4.84
C VAL A 87 -13.23 -0.46 -4.02
N GLY A 88 -14.28 -0.45 -3.18
CA GLY A 88 -14.58 0.67 -2.29
C GLY A 88 -13.44 0.96 -1.33
N TYR A 89 -12.81 -0.09 -0.80
CA TYR A 89 -11.62 0.04 0.02
C TYR A 89 -10.43 0.60 -0.75
N THR A 90 -10.24 0.19 -2.01
CA THR A 90 -9.18 0.71 -2.88
C THR A 90 -9.34 2.21 -3.13
N ILE A 91 -10.56 2.68 -3.40
CA ILE A 91 -10.88 4.10 -3.51
C ILE A 91 -10.48 4.81 -2.21
N GLY A 92 -10.77 4.21 -1.06
CA GLY A 92 -10.34 4.69 0.25
C GLY A 92 -8.82 4.83 0.38
N ILE A 93 -8.04 3.83 -0.07
CA ILE A 93 -6.57 3.91 -0.09
C ILE A 93 -6.07 5.04 -1.00
N ILE A 94 -6.67 5.22 -2.18
CA ILE A 94 -6.23 6.23 -3.16
C ILE A 94 -6.45 7.66 -2.64
N PHE A 95 -7.63 7.94 -2.09
CA PHE A 95 -7.99 9.30 -1.64
C PHE A 95 -7.60 9.60 -0.19
N LEU A 96 -7.58 8.57 0.68
CA LEU A 96 -7.34 8.69 2.12
C LEU A 96 -6.36 7.62 2.63
N PRO A 97 -5.13 7.56 2.07
CA PRO A 97 -4.17 6.50 2.39
C PRO A 97 -3.79 6.46 3.87
N PHE A 98 -3.73 7.62 4.53
CA PHE A 98 -3.42 7.78 5.96
C PHE A 98 -4.52 7.28 6.91
N ILE A 99 -5.67 6.86 6.38
CA ILE A 99 -6.75 6.21 7.14
C ILE A 99 -6.82 4.73 6.77
N PHE A 100 -6.90 4.43 5.47
CA PHE A 100 -7.16 3.09 4.99
C PHE A 100 -5.94 2.16 5.10
N LEU A 101 -4.71 2.64 4.88
CA LEU A 101 -3.53 1.79 5.05
C LEU A 101 -3.29 1.41 6.53
N PRO A 102 -3.39 2.33 7.52
CA PRO A 102 -3.37 1.94 8.93
C PRO A 102 -4.52 1.00 9.32
N MET A 103 -5.71 1.19 8.75
CA MET A 103 -6.84 0.29 9.00
C MET A 103 -6.57 -1.13 8.46
N LEU A 104 -5.92 -1.25 7.30
CA LEU A 104 -5.51 -2.53 6.72
C LEU A 104 -4.39 -3.17 7.56
N ALA A 105 -3.44 -2.35 7.99
CA ALA A 105 -2.28 -2.75 8.77
C ALA A 105 -2.64 -3.23 10.18
N PHE A 106 -3.41 -2.46 10.95
CA PHE A 106 -3.66 -2.71 12.36
C PHE A 106 -5.05 -3.29 12.65
N GLY A 107 -5.95 -3.32 11.67
CA GLY A 107 -7.24 -3.99 11.78
C GLY A 107 -7.14 -5.52 11.61
N ASP A 108 -8.28 -6.19 11.71
CA ASP A 108 -8.41 -7.66 11.66
C ASP A 108 -8.19 -8.28 10.27
N ALA A 109 -7.91 -7.46 9.26
CA ALA A 109 -7.65 -7.93 7.90
C ALA A 109 -6.43 -8.86 7.89
N LYS A 110 -6.63 -10.08 7.38
CA LYS A 110 -5.57 -11.07 7.18
C LYS A 110 -5.22 -11.13 5.71
N TYR A 111 -3.94 -11.26 5.42
CA TYR A 111 -3.49 -11.57 4.07
C TYR A 111 -4.03 -12.95 3.69
N LYS A 112 -4.74 -13.04 2.56
CA LYS A 112 -5.28 -14.28 2.02
C LYS A 112 -4.28 -14.90 1.07
N ASN A 113 -4.16 -14.34 -0.13
CA ASN A 113 -3.22 -14.72 -1.18
C ASN A 113 -3.07 -13.55 -2.16
N ALA A 114 -2.05 -13.61 -3.01
CA ALA A 114 -1.92 -12.71 -4.15
C ALA A 114 -3.09 -12.92 -5.13
N VAL A 115 -3.47 -11.86 -5.85
CA VAL A 115 -4.50 -11.93 -6.88
C VAL A 115 -3.87 -12.53 -8.13
N THR A 116 -4.04 -13.83 -8.34
CA THR A 116 -3.65 -14.52 -9.58
C THR A 116 -4.83 -14.48 -10.55
N GLU A 117 -4.58 -14.41 -11.86
CA GLU A 117 -5.65 -14.33 -12.88
C GLU A 117 -6.70 -15.45 -12.73
N ASP A 118 -6.29 -16.63 -12.25
CA ASP A 118 -7.21 -17.75 -11.99
C ASP A 118 -8.25 -17.48 -10.90
N SER A 119 -7.99 -16.60 -9.93
CA SER A 119 -8.97 -16.32 -8.85
C SER A 119 -10.15 -15.48 -9.34
N ASP A 120 -9.94 -14.59 -10.31
CA ASP A 120 -11.02 -13.77 -10.90
C ASP A 120 -11.96 -14.61 -11.81
N LEU A 121 -11.57 -15.84 -12.18
CA LEU A 121 -12.40 -16.79 -12.94
C LEU A 121 -13.32 -17.65 -12.05
N LEU A 122 -12.99 -17.77 -10.76
CA LEU A 122 -13.73 -18.61 -9.81
C LEU A 122 -14.80 -17.84 -9.03
N ASP A 123 -14.73 -16.50 -9.07
CA ASP A 123 -15.67 -15.58 -8.43
C ASP A 123 -16.76 -15.05 -9.41
N GLN A 124 -16.77 -15.54 -10.66
CA GLN A 124 -17.82 -15.31 -11.68
C GLN A 124 -18.83 -16.47 -11.72
#